data_AF-A4GKG9-F1
#
_entry.id   AF-A4GKG9-F1
#
_cell.length_a   1.000
_cell.length_b   1.000
_cell.length_c   1.000
_cell.angle_alpha   90.00
_cell.angle_beta   90.00
_cell.angle_gamma   90.00
#
_symmetry.space_group_name_H-M   'P 1'
#
loop_
_entity.id
_entity.type
_entity.pdbx_description
1 polymer ?
#
loop_
_entity_poly.entity_id
_entity_poly.type
_entity_poly.pdbx_seq_one_letter_code
_entity_poly.pdbx_strand_id
1 'polypeptide(L)'
;DSVFNGLQAASPTAKLVCVHDSARPCITHKDAANVIRDAYKSGAAVLGVKVKATIKEADKNGMIVKTLDRSKLWEMQTPQVIKTELLKQGFELVQSKSL
;
A
#
# COMPACT_ATOMS: atom_id res chain seq x y z
N ASP A 1 -2.31 -5.82 -12.50
CA ASP A 1 -2.15 -7.21 -13.01
C ASP A 1 -1.33 -8.13 -12.10
N SER A 2 -0.03 -7.88 -11.89
CA SER A 2 0.82 -8.82 -11.10
C SER A 2 0.32 -9.12 -9.69
N VAL A 3 -0.16 -8.11 -8.96
CA VAL A 3 -0.76 -8.30 -7.62
C VAL A 3 -2.02 -9.16 -7.68
N PHE A 4 -2.88 -8.94 -8.68
CA PHE A 4 -4.09 -9.74 -8.89
C PHE A 4 -3.74 -11.19 -9.20
N ASN A 5 -2.76 -11.43 -10.08
CA ASN A 5 -2.30 -12.79 -10.38
C ASN A 5 -1.74 -13.49 -9.14
N GLY A 6 -0.95 -12.78 -8.33
CA GLY A 6 -0.46 -13.29 -7.05
C GLY A 6 -1.58 -13.62 -6.07
N LEU A 7 -2.62 -12.78 -6.00
CA LEU A 7 -3.81 -13.01 -5.18
C LEU A 7 -4.58 -14.26 -5.61
N GLN A 8 -4.71 -14.50 -6.92
CA GLN A 8 -5.38 -15.69 -7.46
C GLN A 8 -4.59 -16.98 -7.19
N ALA A 9 -3.26 -16.90 -7.12
CA ALA A 9 -2.39 -18.02 -6.79
C ALA A 9 -2.21 -18.24 -5.27
N ALA A 10 -2.60 -17.27 -4.44
CA ALA A 10 -2.49 -17.39 -2.99
C ALA A 10 -3.44 -18.46 -2.43
N SER A 11 -3.13 -18.94 -1.22
CA SER A 11 -3.98 -19.91 -0.54
C SER A 11 -5.43 -19.40 -0.41
N PRO A 12 -6.45 -20.21 -0.76
CA PRO A 12 -7.84 -19.79 -0.64
C PRO A 12 -8.28 -19.54 0.82
N THR A 13 -7.51 -20.03 1.79
CA THR A 13 -7.76 -19.85 3.23
C THR A 13 -6.90 -18.75 3.85
N ALA A 14 -6.07 -18.05 3.06
CA ALA A 14 -5.29 -16.93 3.55
C ALA A 14 -6.22 -15.81 4.02
N LYS A 15 -6.05 -15.37 5.27
CA LYS A 15 -6.85 -14.27 5.87
C LYS A 15 -6.30 -12.89 5.51
N LEU A 16 -4.99 -12.81 5.31
CA LEU A 16 -4.28 -11.60 4.94
C LEU A 16 -3.42 -11.88 3.72
N VAL A 17 -3.28 -10.89 2.86
CA VAL A 17 -2.37 -10.85 1.73
C VAL A 17 -1.33 -9.79 2.01
N CYS A 18 -0.06 -10.16 1.86
CA CYS A 18 1.09 -9.29 2.07
C CYS A 18 1.73 -9.02 0.71
N VAL A 19 1.55 -7.80 0.19
CA VAL A 19 2.14 -7.36 -1.08
C VAL A 19 3.48 -6.70 -0.76
N HIS A 20 4.57 -7.31 -1.23
CA HIS A 20 5.93 -6.81 -1.02
C HIS A 20 6.62 -6.50 -2.34
N ASP A 21 7.45 -5.45 -2.33
CA ASP A 21 8.30 -5.09 -3.47
C ASP A 21 9.67 -5.73 -3.27
N SER A 22 10.08 -6.60 -4.19
CA SER A 22 11.35 -7.32 -4.10
C SER A 22 12.56 -6.39 -4.18
N ALA A 23 12.41 -5.18 -4.72
CA ALA A 23 13.45 -4.15 -4.71
C ALA A 23 13.77 -3.60 -3.30
N ARG A 24 13.00 -3.99 -2.27
CA ARG A 24 13.18 -3.59 -0.86
C ARG A 24 13.60 -4.78 0.02
N PRO A 25 14.85 -5.27 -0.10
CA PRO A 25 15.30 -6.47 0.62
C PRO A 25 15.55 -6.24 2.12
N CYS A 26 15.74 -5.00 2.54
CA CYS A 26 16.17 -4.65 3.91
C CYS A 26 15.02 -4.49 4.91
N ILE A 27 13.89 -5.16 4.70
CA ILE A 27 12.78 -5.17 5.66
C ILE A 27 13.18 -5.96 6.92
N THR A 28 12.87 -5.43 8.10
CA THR A 28 13.11 -6.16 9.35
C THR A 28 11.92 -7.06 9.71
N HIS A 29 12.18 -8.17 10.40
CA HIS A 29 11.12 -9.02 10.95
C HIS A 29 10.16 -8.26 11.86
N LYS A 30 10.66 -7.28 12.60
CA LYS A 30 9.86 -6.45 13.50
C LYS A 30 8.85 -5.61 12.72
N ASP A 31 9.29 -4.96 11.64
CA ASP A 31 8.41 -4.12 10.82
C ASP A 31 7.36 -4.97 10.10
N ALA A 32 7.76 -6.11 9.55
CA ALA A 32 6.84 -7.08 8.94
C ALA A 32 5.77 -7.56 9.95
N ALA A 33 6.18 -7.94 11.16
CA ALA A 33 5.25 -8.40 12.20
C ALA A 33 4.29 -7.29 12.65
N ASN A 34 4.76 -6.05 12.74
CA ASN A 34 3.93 -4.91 13.12
C ASN A 34 2.86 -4.62 12.07
N VAL A 35 3.24 -4.50 10.79
CA VAL A 35 2.26 -4.21 9.72
C VAL A 35 1.23 -5.33 9.57
N ILE A 36 1.63 -6.60 9.74
CA ILE A 36 0.70 -7.74 9.74
C ILE A 36 -0.28 -7.65 10.92
N ARG A 37 0.22 -7.35 12.12
CA ARG A 37 -0.62 -7.19 13.33
C ARG A 37 -1.62 -6.05 13.16
N ASP A 38 -1.17 -4.94 12.58
CA ASP A 38 -2.01 -3.77 12.40
C ASP A 38 -3.09 -4.06 11.35
N ALA A 39 -2.75 -4.66 10.22
CA ALA A 39 -3.72 -5.08 9.20
C ALA A 39 -4.74 -6.09 9.72
N TYR A 40 -4.34 -6.99 10.62
CA TYR A 40 -5.26 -7.92 11.27
C TYR A 40 -6.36 -7.17 12.04
N LYS A 41 -6.01 -6.06 12.70
CA LYS A 41 -6.95 -5.24 13.49
C LYS A 41 -7.76 -4.27 12.64
N SER A 42 -7.13 -3.55 11.72
CA SER A 42 -7.74 -2.49 10.92
C SER A 42 -8.37 -2.97 9.61
N GLY A 43 -8.01 -4.16 9.14
CA GLY A 43 -8.37 -4.70 7.83
C GLY A 43 -7.35 -4.40 6.73
N ALA A 44 -6.61 -3.30 6.83
CA ALA A 44 -5.50 -2.98 5.94
C ALA A 44 -4.46 -2.10 6.66
N ALA A 45 -3.18 -2.37 6.43
CA ALA A 45 -2.08 -1.56 6.95
C ALA A 45 -0.90 -1.55 5.97
N VAL A 46 -0.06 -0.54 6.08
CA VAL A 46 1.10 -0.31 5.20
C VAL A 46 2.23 0.29 6.02
N LEU A 47 3.47 -0.10 5.72
CA LEU A 47 4.62 0.59 6.29
C LEU A 47 4.74 2.00 5.71
N GLY A 48 5.12 2.97 6.54
CA GLY A 48 5.36 4.32 6.09
C GLY A 48 6.42 5.02 6.91
N VAL A 49 7.07 6.01 6.30
CA VAL A 49 8.00 6.91 6.98
C VAL A 49 7.59 8.36 6.76
N LYS A 50 7.94 9.24 7.70
CA LYS A 50 7.71 10.68 7.52
C LYS A 50 8.51 11.19 6.32
N VAL A 51 7.84 11.99 5.49
CA VAL A 51 8.50 12.58 4.32
C VAL A 51 9.59 13.55 4.77
N LYS A 52 10.78 13.43 4.18
CA LYS A 52 11.93 14.33 4.43
C LYS A 52 11.96 15.51 3.47
N ALA A 53 11.70 15.24 2.19
CA ALA A 53 11.70 16.24 1.13
C ALA A 53 10.48 17.18 1.23
N THR A 54 10.62 18.39 0.68
CA THR A 54 9.46 19.26 0.46
C THR A 54 8.69 18.75 -0.75
N ILE A 55 7.39 18.54 -0.61
CA ILE A 55 6.51 18.09 -1.70
C ILE A 55 5.72 19.28 -2.23
N LYS A 56 5.75 19.46 -3.55
CA LYS A 56 4.97 20.49 -4.27
C LYS A 56 3.88 19.80 -5.06
N GLU A 57 2.70 20.41 -5.08
CA GLU A 57 1.66 20.08 -6.05
C GLU A 57 1.88 20.96 -7.28
N ALA A 58 1.91 20.35 -8.47
CA ALA A 58 2.09 21.05 -9.74
C ALA A 58 0.82 20.93 -10.60
N ASP A 59 0.56 21.93 -11.43
CA ASP A 59 -0.52 21.89 -12.41
C ASP A 59 -0.12 21.07 -13.66
N LYS A 60 -1.04 20.97 -14.62
CA LYS A 60 -0.84 20.26 -15.89
C LYS A 60 0.32 20.80 -16.75
N ASN A 61 0.77 22.03 -16.49
CA ASN A 61 1.89 22.67 -17.21
C ASN A 61 3.21 22.56 -16.43
N GLY A 62 3.21 21.87 -15.28
CA GLY A 62 4.38 21.72 -14.41
C GLY A 62 4.65 22.92 -13.51
N MET A 63 3.71 23.89 -13.43
CA MET A 63 3.87 25.06 -12.57
C MET A 63 3.44 24.74 -11.14
N ILE A 64 4.21 25.23 -10.15
CA ILE A 64 3.93 24.98 -8.73
C ILE A 64 2.61 25.65 -8.34
N VAL A 65 1.64 24.86 -7.88
CA VAL A 65 0.36 25.33 -7.34
C VAL A 65 0.46 25.60 -5.85
N LYS A 66 1.04 24.67 -5.09
CA LYS A 66 1.23 24.84 -3.64
C LYS A 66 2.31 23.91 -3.08
N THR A 67 2.75 24.24 -1.87
CA THR A 67 3.61 23.38 -1.05
C THR A 67 2.74 22.61 -0.07
N LEU A 68 2.88 21.29 -0.04
CA LEU A 68 2.13 20.46 0.90
C LEU A 68 2.76 20.52 2.30
N ASP A 69 1.91 20.47 3.33
CA ASP A 69 2.35 20.42 4.73
C ASP A 69 3.02 19.07 5.03
N ARG A 70 4.35 19.06 4.97
CA ARG A 70 5.20 17.87 5.17
C ARG A 70 4.92 17.15 6.49
N SER A 71 4.48 17.84 7.54
CA SER A 71 4.21 17.21 8.84
C SER A 71 3.07 16.19 8.77
N LYS A 72 2.17 16.36 7.80
CA LYS A 72 0.99 15.51 7.56
C LYS A 72 1.25 14.43 6.51
N LEU A 73 2.41 14.44 5.86
CA LEU A 73 2.73 13.50 4.78
C LEU A 73 3.56 12.32 5.27
N TRP A 74 3.26 11.17 4.69
CA TRP A 74 3.99 9.94 4.86
C TRP A 74 4.30 9.35 3.49
N GLU A 75 5.52 8.85 3.33
CA GLU A 75 5.91 8.06 2.18
C GLU A 75 5.56 6.60 2.47
N MET A 76 4.66 6.04 1.66
CA MET A 76 4.28 4.64 1.77
C MET A 76 5.41 3.74 1.26
N GLN A 77 5.62 2.64 1.97
CA GLN A 77 6.57 1.59 1.63
C GLN A 77 5.83 0.26 1.46
N THR A 78 6.57 -0.82 1.26
CA THR A 78 6.06 -2.19 1.32
C THR A 78 6.76 -2.93 2.45
N PRO A 79 6.05 -3.82 3.16
CA PRO A 79 4.82 -4.49 2.71
C PRO A 79 3.54 -3.68 2.94
N GLN A 80 2.58 -3.89 2.04
CA GLN A 80 1.18 -3.53 2.20
C GLN A 80 0.41 -4.79 2.54
N VAL A 81 -0.24 -4.81 3.71
CA VAL A 81 -0.97 -5.98 4.21
C VAL A 81 -2.45 -5.67 4.29
N ILE A 82 -3.26 -6.52 3.71
CA ILE A 82 -4.70 -6.31 3.58
C ILE A 82 -5.46 -7.62 3.73
N LYS A 83 -6.65 -7.57 4.31
CA LYS A 83 -7.59 -8.69 4.33
C LYS A 83 -7.87 -9.18 2.93
N THR A 84 -7.79 -10.49 2.73
CA THR A 84 -7.92 -11.12 1.40
C THR A 84 -9.24 -10.75 0.73
N GLU A 85 -10.33 -10.83 1.48
CA GLU A 85 -11.68 -10.46 1.03
C GLU A 85 -11.78 -8.99 0.64
N LEU A 86 -11.14 -8.10 1.39
CA LEU A 86 -11.17 -6.66 1.12
C LEU A 86 -10.39 -6.33 -0.16
N LEU A 87 -9.25 -6.99 -0.38
CA LEU A 87 -8.48 -6.83 -1.60
C LEU A 87 -9.24 -7.36 -2.83
N LYS A 88 -9.91 -8.51 -2.71
CA LYS A 88 -10.75 -9.07 -3.78
C LYS A 88 -11.87 -8.11 -4.17
N GLN A 89 -12.61 -7.59 -3.19
CA GLN A 89 -13.65 -6.58 -3.42
C GLN A 89 -13.12 -5.34 -4.12
N GLY A 90 -11.91 -4.89 -3.75
CA GLY A 90 -11.24 -3.76 -4.42
C GLY A 90 -10.99 -4.03 -5.91
N PHE A 91 -10.48 -5.21 -6.26
CA PHE A 91 -10.27 -5.59 -7.66
C PHE A 91 -11.58 -5.74 -8.44
N GLU A 92 -12.61 -6.35 -7.84
CA GLU A 92 -13.94 -6.47 -8.44
C GLU A 92 -14.56 -5.09 -8.74
N LEU A 93 -14.38 -4.14 -7.81
CA LEU A 93 -14.84 -2.76 -8.00
C LEU A 93 -14.13 -2.07 -9.16
N VAL A 94 -12.81 -2.22 -9.28
CA VAL A 94 -12.03 -1.64 -10.38
C VAL A 94 -12.48 -2.23 -11.72
N GLN A 95 -12.65 -3.56 -11.79
CA GLN A 95 -13.11 -4.24 -12.99
C GLN A 95 -14.53 -3.85 -13.40
N SER A 96 -15.46 -3.74 -12.44
CA SER A 96 -16.85 -3.34 -12.74
C SER A 96 -16.97 -1.88 -13.19
N LYS A 97 -16.03 -1.02 -12.80
CA LYS A 97 -16.03 0.41 -13.14
C LYS A 97 -15.08 0.78 -14.28
N SER A 98 -14.36 -0.20 -14.86
CA SER A 98 -13.32 0.03 -15.87
C SER A 98 -12.31 1.11 -15.46
N LEU A 99 -11.93 1.12 -14.17
CA LEU A 99 -10.94 2.03 -13.60
C LEU A 99 -9.51 1.56 -13.84
#